data_AF-A0A9X8YLQ5-F1
#
_entry.id   AF-A0A9X8YLQ5-F1
#
_cell.length_a   1.000
_cell.length_b   1.000
_cell.length_c   1.000
_cell.angle_alpha   90.00
_cell.angle_beta   90.00
_cell.angle_gamma   90.00
#
_symmetry.space_group_name_H-M   'P 1'
#
loop_
_entity.id
_entity.type
_entity.pdbx_description
1 polymer ?
#
loop_
_entity_poly.entity_id
_entity_poly.type
_entity_poly.pdbx_seq_one_letter_code
_entity_poly.pdbx_strand_id
1 'polypeptide(L)'
;SIISNPEVLQALNPKWALNFFMEYKKVSFFALGAVVLSITGVEALYADMGHFGKFPIRLAWFTVVLPSLVLNYFGQGALLLKNPEAIKNPFFLLAPDWALIPLLILATLATVIASQAVISG
;
A
#
# COMPACT_ATOMS: atom_id res chain seq x y z
N SER A 1 -5.29 5.02 14.50
CA SER A 1 -4.39 5.99 13.83
C SER A 1 -5.14 7.03 13.01
N ILE A 2 -5.98 6.65 12.03
CA ILE A 2 -6.66 7.62 11.15
C ILE A 2 -7.62 8.54 11.91
N ILE A 3 -8.51 7.99 12.76
CA ILE A 3 -9.46 8.79 13.56
C ILE A 3 -8.72 9.80 14.45
N SER A 4 -7.54 9.42 14.96
CA SER A 4 -6.73 10.26 15.82
C SER A 4 -5.97 11.35 15.06
N ASN A 5 -5.72 11.17 13.76
CA ASN A 5 -5.01 12.13 12.90
C ASN A 5 -5.77 12.28 11.56
N PRO A 6 -6.93 12.95 11.56
CA PRO A 6 -7.78 13.07 10.37
C PRO A 6 -7.13 13.89 9.25
N GLU A 7 -6.11 14.67 9.57
CA GLU A 7 -5.27 15.39 8.62
C GLU A 7 -4.61 14.48 7.57
N VAL A 8 -4.44 13.19 7.84
CA VAL A 8 -3.94 12.23 6.84
C VAL A 8 -4.83 12.15 5.60
N LEU A 9 -6.13 12.47 5.74
CA LEU A 9 -7.07 12.50 4.61
C LEU A 9 -6.72 13.61 3.61
N GLN A 10 -5.95 14.62 4.01
CA GLN A 10 -5.45 15.63 3.09
C GLN A 10 -4.52 15.04 2.01
N ALA A 11 -4.00 13.82 2.19
CA ALA A 11 -3.26 13.09 1.16
C ALA A 11 -4.07 12.89 -0.14
N LEU A 12 -5.41 12.99 -0.10
CA LEU A 12 -6.26 12.98 -1.29
C LEU A 12 -6.17 14.26 -2.12
N ASN A 13 -5.68 15.36 -1.55
CA ASN A 13 -5.58 16.63 -2.24
C ASN A 13 -4.30 16.65 -3.12
N PRO A 14 -4.43 16.78 -4.46
CA PRO A 14 -3.29 16.74 -5.39
C PRO A 14 -2.28 17.88 -5.16
N LYS A 15 -2.68 18.95 -4.45
CA LYS A 15 -1.77 20.04 -4.06
C LYS A 15 -0.54 19.52 -3.30
N TRP A 16 -0.69 18.49 -2.47
CA TRP A 16 0.44 17.91 -1.73
C TRP A 16 1.47 17.26 -2.64
N ALA A 17 1.01 16.52 -3.66
CA ALA A 17 1.89 15.95 -4.66
C ALA A 17 2.62 17.04 -5.44
N LEU A 18 1.89 18.07 -5.91
CA LEU A 18 2.51 19.19 -6.64
C LEU A 18 3.57 19.91 -5.82
N ASN A 19 3.26 20.25 -4.56
CA ASN A 19 4.21 20.88 -3.65
C ASN A 19 5.43 19.98 -3.43
N PHE A 20 5.23 18.67 -3.23
CA PHE A 20 6.32 17.72 -3.06
C PHE A 20 7.27 17.71 -4.27
N PHE A 21 6.74 17.69 -5.50
CA PHE A 21 7.56 17.77 -6.72
C PHE A 21 8.32 19.10 -6.86
N MET A 22 7.71 20.22 -6.48
CA MET A 22 8.35 21.53 -6.56
C MET A 22 9.48 21.70 -5.53
N GLU A 23 9.25 21.23 -4.30
CA GLU A 23 10.14 21.42 -3.16
C GLU A 23 11.25 20.36 -3.10
N TYR A 24 10.93 19.10 -3.38
CA TYR A 24 11.84 17.96 -3.25
C TYR A 24 12.19 17.33 -4.60
N LYS A 25 12.66 18.12 -5.56
CA LYS A 25 12.86 17.72 -6.98
C LYS A 25 13.56 16.36 -7.17
N LYS A 26 14.73 16.15 -6.54
CA LYS A 26 15.50 14.89 -6.68
C LYS A 26 14.77 13.69 -6.06
N VAL A 27 14.23 13.85 -4.85
CA VAL A 27 13.51 12.77 -4.14
C VAL A 27 12.23 12.42 -4.90
N SER A 28 11.51 13.42 -5.38
CA SER A 28 10.28 13.26 -6.15
C SER A 28 10.52 12.54 -7.47
N PHE A 29 11.67 12.77 -8.11
CA PHE A 29 12.07 12.02 -9.30
C PHE A 29 12.22 10.52 -9.02
N PHE A 30 12.92 10.14 -7.95
CA PHE A 30 13.04 8.73 -7.55
C PHE A 30 11.69 8.14 -7.12
N ALA A 31 10.86 8.91 -6.40
CA ALA A 31 9.52 8.49 -6.02
C ALA A 31 8.65 8.22 -7.27
N LEU A 32 8.74 9.06 -8.30
CA LEU A 32 8.05 8.83 -9.57
C LEU A 32 8.54 7.54 -10.25
N GLY A 33 9.84 7.26 -10.21
CA GLY A 33 10.39 5.99 -10.68
C GLY A 33 9.77 4.77 -9.99
N ALA A 34 9.57 4.84 -8.67
CA ALA A 34 8.88 3.78 -7.91
C ALA A 34 7.41 3.64 -8.31
N VAL A 35 6.71 4.75 -8.59
CA VAL A 35 5.34 4.73 -9.10
C VAL A 35 5.28 4.05 -10.47
N VAL A 36 6.17 4.41 -11.39
CA VAL A 36 6.25 3.77 -12.72
C VAL A 36 6.55 2.28 -12.59
N LEU A 37 7.51 1.90 -11.74
CA LEU A 37 7.82 0.49 -11.48
C LEU A 37 6.59 -0.27 -10.96
N SER A 38 5.83 0.33 -10.04
CA SER A 38 4.59 -0.26 -9.54
C SER A 38 3.55 -0.43 -10.65
N ILE A 39 3.41 0.52 -11.57
CA ILE A 39 2.48 0.41 -12.72
C ILE A 39 2.88 -0.77 -13.61
N THR A 40 4.16 -0.90 -13.94
CA THR A 40 4.65 -2.02 -14.77
C THR A 40 4.44 -3.38 -14.10
N GLY A 41 4.59 -3.46 -12.78
CA GLY A 41 4.29 -4.68 -12.02
C GLY A 41 2.80 -5.03 -12.04
N VAL A 42 1.93 -4.03 -11.99
CA VAL A 42 0.47 -4.21 -12.08
C VAL A 42 0.05 -4.70 -13.48
N GLU A 43 0.66 -4.21 -14.55
CA GLU A 43 0.42 -4.71 -15.91
C GLU A 43 0.76 -6.20 -16.05
N ALA A 44 1.93 -6.61 -15.51
CA ALA A 44 2.33 -8.02 -15.50
C ALA A 44 1.35 -8.89 -14.68
N LEU A 45 0.92 -8.40 -13.52
CA LEU A 45 -0.07 -9.08 -12.68
C LEU A 45 -1.42 -9.25 -13.38
N TYR A 46 -1.89 -8.22 -14.10
CA TYR A 46 -3.14 -8.30 -14.86
C TYR A 46 -3.04 -9.21 -16.08
N ALA A 47 -1.87 -9.29 -16.73
CA ALA A 47 -1.64 -10.22 -17.84
C ALA A 47 -1.77 -11.68 -17.37
N ASP A 48 -1.21 -12.00 -16.20
CA ASP A 48 -1.28 -13.33 -15.58
C ASP A 48 -2.71 -13.72 -15.15
N MET A 49 -3.47 -12.76 -14.59
CA MET A 49 -4.87 -12.96 -14.20
C MET A 49 -5.86 -13.00 -15.38
N GLY A 50 -5.39 -12.85 -16.63
CA GLY A 50 -6.26 -12.72 -17.81
C GLY A 50 -7.29 -13.85 -17.97
N HIS A 51 -6.99 -15.04 -17.45
CA HIS A 51 -7.85 -16.22 -17.49
C HIS A 51 -9.09 -16.16 -16.55
N PHE A 52 -9.08 -15.33 -15.51
CA PHE A 52 -10.21 -15.18 -14.57
C PHE A 52 -11.33 -14.29 -15.11
N GLY A 53 -11.07 -13.53 -16.18
CA GLY A 53 -12.01 -12.59 -16.77
C GLY A 53 -12.19 -11.29 -15.98
N LYS A 54 -12.71 -10.26 -16.66
CA LYS A 54 -12.76 -8.87 -16.14
C LYS A 54 -13.66 -8.66 -14.90
N PHE A 55 -14.70 -9.47 -14.71
CA PHE A 55 -15.70 -9.22 -13.66
C PHE A 55 -15.21 -9.63 -12.26
N PRO A 56 -14.71 -10.86 -12.03
CA PRO A 56 -14.18 -11.26 -10.72
C PRO A 56 -13.04 -10.36 -10.24
N ILE A 57 -12.14 -9.99 -11.15
CA ILE A 57 -11.00 -9.09 -10.88
C ILE A 57 -11.47 -7.74 -10.36
N ARG A 58 -12.42 -7.09 -11.06
CA ARG A 58 -12.95 -5.79 -10.63
C ARG A 58 -13.67 -5.89 -9.29
N LEU A 59 -14.45 -6.95 -9.08
CA LEU A 59 -15.17 -7.14 -7.83
C LEU A 59 -14.20 -7.24 -6.65
N ALA A 60 -13.20 -8.12 -6.72
CA ALA A 60 -12.19 -8.28 -5.67
C ALA A 60 -11.41 -6.98 -5.44
N TRP A 61 -11.05 -6.27 -6.52
CA TRP A 61 -10.32 -5.01 -6.44
C TRP A 61 -11.09 -3.93 -5.68
N PHE A 62 -12.32 -3.61 -6.11
CA PHE A 62 -13.07 -2.50 -5.55
C PHE A 62 -13.68 -2.79 -4.18
N THR A 63 -13.95 -4.06 -3.85
CA THR A 63 -14.60 -4.42 -2.58
C THR A 63 -13.62 -4.75 -1.46
N VAL A 64 -12.45 -5.31 -1.78
CA VAL A 64 -11.50 -5.79 -0.76
C VAL A 64 -10.14 -5.10 -0.91
N VAL A 65 -9.50 -5.21 -2.08
CA VAL A 65 -8.10 -4.81 -2.23
C VAL A 65 -7.91 -3.30 -2.09
N LEU A 66 -8.61 -2.51 -2.91
CA LEU A 66 -8.54 -1.05 -2.90
C LEU A 66 -8.87 -0.45 -1.53
N PRO A 67 -10.03 -0.74 -0.89
CA PRO A 67 -10.35 -0.15 0.40
C PRO A 67 -9.34 -0.56 1.49
N SER A 68 -8.87 -1.82 1.47
CA SER A 68 -7.85 -2.28 2.44
C SER A 68 -6.52 -1.56 2.26
N LEU A 69 -6.05 -1.38 1.02
CA LEU A 69 -4.81 -0.66 0.72
C LEU A 69 -4.89 0.81 1.14
N VAL A 70 -5.99 1.49 0.80
CA VAL A 70 -6.20 2.90 1.18
C VAL A 70 -6.19 3.06 2.70
N LEU A 71 -6.95 2.23 3.42
CA LEU A 71 -6.99 2.28 4.88
C LEU A 71 -5.62 1.96 5.49
N ASN A 72 -4.88 0.99 4.93
CA ASN A 72 -3.57 0.64 5.43
C ASN A 72 -2.56 1.77 5.24
N TYR A 73 -2.46 2.35 4.04
CA TYR A 73 -1.53 3.45 3.78
C TYR A 73 -1.88 4.72 4.55
N PHE A 74 -3.17 5.05 4.69
CA PHE A 74 -3.57 6.18 5.54
C PHE A 74 -3.31 5.90 7.02
N GLY A 75 -3.47 4.66 7.46
CA GLY A 75 -3.08 4.23 8.80
C GLY A 75 -1.59 4.46 9.06
N GLN A 76 -0.73 4.05 8.13
CA GLN A 76 0.71 4.25 8.20
C GLN A 76 1.11 5.73 8.13
N GLY A 77 0.50 6.51 7.23
CA GLY A 77 0.71 7.95 7.16
C GLY A 77 0.34 8.66 8.47
N ALA A 78 -0.82 8.32 9.06
CA ALA A 78 -1.24 8.83 10.34
C ALA A 78 -0.32 8.41 11.50
N LEU A 79 0.30 7.23 11.42
CA LEU A 79 1.30 6.78 12.38
C LEU A 79 2.58 7.61 12.26
N LEU A 80 3.06 7.86 11.04
CA LEU A 80 4.28 8.63 10.77
C LEU A 80 4.15 10.10 11.16
N LEU A 81 2.96 10.70 10.98
CA LEU A 81 2.68 12.06 11.46
C LEU A 81 2.84 12.19 12.97
N LYS A 82 2.50 11.13 13.73
CA LYS A 82 2.64 11.10 15.19
C LYS A 82 4.04 10.66 15.64
N ASN A 83 4.62 9.67 14.98
CA ASN A 83 5.89 9.06 15.33
C ASN A 83 6.72 8.79 14.07
N PRO A 84 7.61 9.73 13.68
CA PRO A 84 8.48 9.56 12.52
C PRO A 84 9.41 8.34 12.60
N GLU A 85 9.78 7.89 13.81
CA GLU A 85 10.65 6.71 13.98
C GLU A 85 9.99 5.40 13.53
N ALA A 86 8.66 5.40 13.40
CA ALA A 86 7.90 4.24 12.92
C ALA A 86 8.20 3.90 11.45
N ILE A 87 8.93 4.75 10.71
CA ILE A 87 9.34 4.50 9.32
C ILE A 87 10.15 3.21 9.14
N LYS A 88 10.74 2.68 10.23
CA LYS A 88 11.46 1.40 10.21
C LYS A 88 10.58 0.21 9.85
N ASN A 89 9.35 0.17 10.36
CA ASN A 89 8.39 -0.92 10.12
C ASN A 89 6.94 -0.43 10.31
N PRO A 90 6.48 0.51 9.47
CA PRO A 90 5.20 1.18 9.68
C PRO A 90 4.01 0.24 9.62
N PHE A 91 4.09 -0.85 8.83
CA PHE A 91 3.06 -1.87 8.75
C PHE A 91 2.85 -2.62 10.08
N PHE A 92 3.93 -3.13 10.67
CA PHE A 92 3.85 -3.89 11.93
C PHE A 92 3.61 -2.98 13.15
N LEU A 93 4.20 -1.79 13.15
CA LEU A 93 4.03 -0.80 14.22
C LEU A 93 2.66 -0.13 14.20
N LEU A 94 1.89 -0.28 13.11
CA LEU A 94 0.49 0.15 13.05
C LEU A 94 -0.43 -0.77 13.86
N ALA A 95 -0.05 -2.05 14.02
CA ALA A 95 -0.80 -3.01 14.79
C ALA A 95 -0.59 -2.80 16.30
N PRO A 96 -1.62 -3.03 17.13
CA PRO A 96 -1.42 -3.08 18.57
C PRO A 96 -0.54 -4.28 18.95
N ASP A 97 0.19 -4.19 20.07
CA ASP A 97 1.21 -5.18 20.46
C ASP A 97 0.69 -6.62 20.49
N TRP A 98 -0.56 -6.83 20.93
CA TRP A 98 -1.19 -8.15 20.97
C TRP A 98 -1.43 -8.76 19.59
N ALA A 99 -1.64 -7.93 18.56
CA ALA A 99 -1.94 -8.36 17.19
C ALA A 99 -0.69 -8.54 16.34
N LEU A 100 0.50 -8.16 16.85
CA LEU A 100 1.74 -8.18 16.10
C LEU A 100 2.13 -9.61 15.67
N ILE A 101 2.10 -10.57 16.60
CA ILE A 101 2.41 -11.98 16.30
C ILE A 101 1.39 -12.60 15.34
N PRO A 102 0.06 -12.47 15.56
CA PRO A 102 -0.93 -12.91 14.56
C PRO A 102 -0.72 -12.28 13.18
N LEU A 103 -0.47 -10.97 13.12
CA LEU A 103 -0.25 -10.26 11.86
C LEU A 103 1.00 -10.75 11.13
N LEU A 104 2.08 -11.02 11.86
CA LEU A 104 3.30 -11.59 11.32
C LEU A 104 3.02 -12.94 10.65
N ILE A 105 2.33 -13.85 11.35
CA ILE A 105 1.97 -15.17 10.81
C ILE A 105 1.11 -15.02 9.56
N LEU A 106 0.09 -14.16 9.60
CA LEU A 106 -0.78 -13.90 8.46
C LEU A 106 -0.01 -13.34 7.26
N ALA A 107 0.90 -12.38 7.49
CA ALA A 107 1.73 -11.79 6.45
C ALA A 107 2.67 -12.83 5.83
N THR A 108 3.26 -13.72 6.64
CA THR A 108 4.08 -14.82 6.17
C THR A 108 3.28 -15.78 5.29
N LEU A 109 2.08 -16.19 5.73
CA LEU A 109 1.21 -17.07 4.94
C LEU A 109 0.79 -16.42 3.62
N ALA A 110 0.39 -15.15 3.65
CA ALA A 110 0.05 -14.39 2.44
C ALA A 110 1.23 -14.30 1.46
N THR A 111 2.45 -14.11 1.99
CA THR A 111 3.68 -14.09 1.18
C THR A 111 3.92 -15.45 0.50
N VAL A 112 3.73 -16.56 1.22
CA VAL A 112 3.84 -17.91 0.64
C VAL A 112 2.83 -18.13 -0.49
N ILE A 113 1.56 -17.74 -0.28
CA ILE A 113 0.51 -17.87 -1.30
C ILE A 113 0.86 -17.03 -2.54
N ALA A 114 1.32 -15.80 -2.34
CA ALA A 114 1.71 -14.91 -3.45
C ALA A 114 2.90 -15.50 -4.25
N SER A 115 3.92 -16.04 -3.57
CA SER A 115 5.03 -16.72 -4.25
C SER A 115 4.57 -17.95 -5.03
N GLN A 116 3.64 -18.74 -4.48
CA GLN A 116 3.10 -19.91 -5.19
C GLN A 116 2.28 -19.54 -6.42
N ALA A 117 1.51 -18.45 -6.36
CA ALA A 117 0.75 -17.95 -7.50
C ALA A 117 1.69 -17.59 -8.67
N VAL A 118 2.83 -16.96 -8.39
CA VAL A 118 3.83 -16.60 -9.42
C VAL A 118 4.57 -17.81 -10.00
N ILE A 119 4.76 -18.89 -9.23
CA ILE A 119 5.44 -20.11 -9.71
C ILE A 119 4.49 -20.99 -10.54
N SER A 120 3.20 -20.99 -10.18
CA SER A 120 2.20 -21.91 -10.74
C SER A 120 1.39 -21.31 -11.90
N GLY A 121 1.43 -19.98 -12.08
CA GLY A 121 0.94 -19.27 -13.27
C GLY A 121 1.94 -19.36 -14.41
#